data_AF-A0A944EWF2-F1
#
_entry.id   AF-A0A944EWF2-F1
#
_cell.length_a   1.000
_cell.length_b   1.000
_cell.length_c   1.000
_cell.angle_alpha   90.00
_cell.angle_beta   90.00
_cell.angle_gamma   90.00
#
_symmetry.space_group_name_H-M   'P 1'
#
loop_
_entity.id
_entity.type
_entity.pdbx_description
1 polymer ?
#
loop_
_entity_poly.entity_id
_entity_poly.type
_entity_poly.pdbx_seq_one_letter_code
_entity_poly.pdbx_strand_id
1 'polypeptide(L)'
;MTPSLRRLVEELGDGRGDMKLTEVAKATHYSISALSDATSGKRIPTVTLIEKYAAACGMDPAPLLALRQQAVQEKNTVPADEPDASSAVVVRHGTAEVVRQTIGGMSLPKMRGTRREESTPSAEPPPGGLDVHMATLIQQAMASAGRTSVPVHVDPITGALSLCTVPKDLMELLRALWLQSEVGLREMEQRVRRYDLAISRSSLHKILNEDQLPPVKVLAAIVGACGVPQDQIDVWMYHRARLEIAEVRHMRTTATAKSIASHSHTGPLTRISYGPGRSLQILMAACSLIAALLPLLMRL
;
A
#
# COMPACT_ATOMS: atom_id res chain seq x y z
N MET A 1 -3.64 16.92 24.36
CA MET A 1 -2.48 17.28 23.50
C MET A 1 -1.26 16.59 24.07
N THR A 2 -0.53 15.80 23.29
CA THR A 2 0.64 15.06 23.78
C THR A 2 1.82 16.02 24.05
N PRO A 3 2.75 15.71 24.97
CA PRO A 3 3.84 16.62 25.31
C PRO A 3 4.77 16.90 24.12
N SER A 4 5.02 15.90 23.25
CA SER A 4 5.83 16.12 22.04
C SER A 4 5.14 17.03 21.03
N LEU A 5 3.81 16.95 20.90
CA LEU A 5 3.04 17.86 20.04
C LEU A 5 3.06 19.30 20.57
N ARG A 6 3.04 19.48 21.90
CA ARG A 6 3.18 20.82 22.51
C ARG A 6 4.51 21.46 22.14
N ARG A 7 5.61 20.73 22.31
CA ARG A 7 6.95 21.21 21.92
C ARG A 7 7.05 21.53 20.44
N LEU A 8 6.49 20.68 19.57
CA LEU A 8 6.47 20.96 18.14
C LEU A 8 5.78 22.29 17.82
N VAL A 9 4.66 22.59 18.50
CA VAL A 9 3.92 23.84 18.32
C VAL A 9 4.72 25.05 18.83
N GLU A 10 5.37 24.93 19.98
CA GLU A 10 6.24 25.96 20.54
C GLU A 10 7.40 26.29 19.58
N GLU A 11 8.12 25.27 19.09
CA GLU A 11 9.22 25.44 18.14
C GLU A 11 8.77 26.06 16.80
N LEU A 12 7.60 25.66 16.29
CA LEU A 12 7.03 26.29 15.09
C LEU A 12 6.66 27.76 15.33
N GLY A 13 6.20 28.09 16.54
CA GLY A 13 5.87 29.46 16.94
C GLY A 13 7.11 30.33 17.09
N ASP A 14 8.12 29.85 17.81
CA ASP A 14 9.36 30.56 18.09
C ASP A 14 10.16 30.81 16.81
N GLY A 15 10.29 29.78 15.97
CA GLY A 15 11.05 29.91 14.73
C GLY A 15 10.35 30.72 13.63
N ARG A 16 9.05 31.01 13.78
CA ARG A 16 8.35 31.99 12.93
C ARG A 16 8.74 33.43 13.30
N GLY A 17 9.07 33.68 14.57
CA GLY A 17 9.27 35.02 15.11
C GLY A 17 8.05 35.93 14.86
N ASP A 18 8.31 37.14 14.38
CA ASP A 18 7.28 38.17 14.10
C ASP A 18 6.54 37.96 12.77
N MET A 19 6.92 36.96 11.96
CA MET A 19 6.31 36.73 10.66
C MET A 19 4.84 36.35 10.81
N LYS A 20 3.96 36.97 10.01
CA LYS A 20 2.52 36.69 10.12
C LYS A 20 2.18 35.37 9.44
N LEU A 21 1.18 34.65 9.97
CA LEU A 21 0.63 33.44 9.35
C LEU A 21 0.20 33.65 7.88
N THR A 22 -0.23 34.87 7.53
CA THR A 22 -0.57 35.24 6.14
C THR A 22 0.64 35.30 5.21
N GLU A 23 1.82 35.66 5.72
CA GLU A 23 3.07 35.72 4.95
C GLU A 23 3.62 34.30 4.75
N VAL A 24 3.60 33.48 5.80
CA VAL A 24 3.93 32.05 5.70
C VAL A 24 3.02 31.37 4.67
N ALA A 25 1.70 31.59 4.73
CA ALA A 25 0.74 31.01 3.80
C ALA A 25 1.06 31.35 2.33
N LYS A 26 1.47 32.59 2.06
CA LYS A 26 1.90 33.01 0.72
C LYS A 26 3.18 32.32 0.28
N ALA A 27 4.16 32.17 1.17
CA ALA A 27 5.43 31.53 0.88
C ALA A 27 5.31 30.01 0.67
N THR A 28 4.42 29.33 1.39
CA THR A 28 4.31 27.87 1.35
C THR A 28 3.17 27.35 0.47
N HIS A 29 2.30 28.24 -0.04
CA HIS A 29 1.07 27.90 -0.75
C HIS A 29 0.08 27.02 0.04
N TYR A 30 0.11 27.10 1.38
CA TYR A 30 -0.88 26.44 2.24
C TYR A 30 -1.94 27.44 2.69
N SER A 31 -3.15 26.97 2.97
CA SER A 31 -4.22 27.83 3.49
C SER A 31 -3.91 28.28 4.93
N ILE A 32 -4.35 29.48 5.28
CA ILE A 32 -4.17 30.04 6.64
C ILE A 32 -4.79 29.12 7.69
N SER A 33 -5.94 28.52 7.41
CA SER A 33 -6.60 27.57 8.32
C SER A 33 -5.74 26.33 8.58
N ALA A 34 -5.12 25.75 7.54
CA ALA A 34 -4.24 24.58 7.72
C ALA A 34 -3.01 24.90 8.57
N LEU A 35 -2.42 26.08 8.38
CA LEU A 35 -1.30 26.55 9.20
C LEU A 35 -1.73 26.87 10.64
N SER A 36 -2.94 27.41 10.83
CA SER A 36 -3.51 27.66 12.16
C SER A 36 -3.79 26.36 12.92
N ASP A 37 -4.31 25.33 12.24
CA ASP A 37 -4.55 24.03 12.87
C ASP A 37 -3.23 23.33 13.25
N ALA A 38 -2.20 23.48 12.42
CA ALA A 38 -0.86 22.96 12.68
C ALA A 38 -0.19 23.68 13.87
N THR A 39 -0.27 25.01 13.93
CA THR A 39 0.35 25.84 14.97
C THR A 39 -0.47 25.95 16.26
N SER A 40 -1.72 25.46 16.28
CA SER A 40 -2.53 25.40 17.51
C SER A 40 -2.44 24.05 18.22
N GLY A 41 -1.77 23.06 17.62
CA GLY A 41 -1.69 21.70 18.16
C GLY A 41 -3.00 20.91 18.06
N LYS A 42 -4.00 21.41 17.32
CA LYS A 42 -5.25 20.68 17.05
C LYS A 42 -5.01 19.41 16.23
N ARG A 43 -4.05 19.45 15.31
CA ARG A 43 -3.71 18.33 14.43
C ARG A 43 -2.20 18.19 14.30
N ILE A 44 -1.71 16.95 14.27
CA ILE A 44 -0.31 16.66 13.95
C ILE A 44 -0.04 17.07 12.49
N PRO A 45 0.90 17.99 12.22
CA PRO A 45 1.19 18.44 10.86
C PRO A 45 1.77 17.33 9.98
N THR A 46 1.57 17.43 8.66
CA THR A 46 2.22 16.52 7.69
C THR A 46 3.70 16.88 7.52
N VAL A 47 4.51 15.89 7.10
CA VAL A 47 5.96 16.07 6.85
C VAL A 47 6.20 17.23 5.87
N THR A 48 5.50 17.21 4.74
CA THR A 48 5.61 18.24 3.71
C THR A 48 5.26 19.63 4.20
N LEU A 49 4.26 19.75 5.09
CA LEU A 49 3.90 21.05 5.68
C LEU A 49 5.04 21.57 6.56
N ILE A 50 5.62 20.72 7.42
CA ILE A 50 6.75 21.09 8.29
C ILE A 50 7.96 21.53 7.45
N GLU A 51 8.32 20.77 6.42
CA GLU A 51 9.45 21.11 5.54
C GLU A 51 9.26 22.47 4.85
N LYS A 52 8.08 22.71 4.28
CA LYS A 52 7.78 23.99 3.62
C LYS A 52 7.71 25.15 4.62
N TYR A 53 7.14 24.90 5.79
CA TYR A 53 7.06 25.89 6.87
C TYR A 53 8.46 26.29 7.36
N ALA A 54 9.31 25.30 7.64
CA ALA A 54 10.69 25.50 8.06
C ALA A 54 11.48 26.28 6.99
N ALA A 55 11.35 25.88 5.73
CA ALA A 55 11.99 26.59 4.62
C ALA A 55 11.52 28.04 4.50
N ALA A 56 10.23 28.33 4.68
CA ALA A 56 9.69 29.68 4.64
C ALA A 56 10.17 30.56 5.80
N CYS A 57 10.42 29.97 6.97
CA CYS A 57 10.90 30.68 8.16
C CYS A 57 12.43 30.65 8.30
N GLY A 58 13.16 30.00 7.38
CA GLY A 58 14.63 29.86 7.46
C GLY A 58 15.13 28.93 8.58
N MET A 59 14.30 27.97 9.01
CA MET A 59 14.65 26.98 10.03
C MET A 59 15.17 25.66 9.44
N ASP A 60 15.91 24.91 10.24
CA ASP A 60 16.22 23.50 9.94
C ASP A 60 14.98 22.61 10.20
N PRO A 61 14.48 21.84 9.21
CA PRO A 61 13.35 20.94 9.41
C PRO A 61 13.66 19.70 10.26
N ALA A 62 14.93 19.27 10.35
CA ALA A 62 15.29 18.01 11.02
C ALA A 62 14.79 17.88 12.48
N PRO A 63 15.00 18.87 13.38
CA PRO A 63 14.49 18.79 14.75
C PRO A 63 12.95 18.74 14.82
N LEU A 64 12.26 19.48 13.95
CA LEU A 64 10.80 19.50 13.89
C LEU A 64 10.22 18.15 13.46
N LEU A 65 10.87 17.48 12.51
CA LEU A 65 10.47 16.14 12.05
C LEU A 65 10.66 15.08 13.16
N ALA A 66 11.72 15.18 13.96
CA ALA A 66 11.92 14.31 15.11
C ALA A 66 10.81 14.47 16.16
N LEU A 67 10.44 15.71 16.50
CA LEU A 67 9.31 15.99 17.42
C LEU A 67 7.98 15.49 16.87
N ARG A 68 7.74 15.64 15.57
CA ARG A 68 6.55 15.06 14.91
C ARG A 68 6.51 13.54 15.08
N GLN A 69 7.62 12.85 14.85
CA GLN A 69 7.68 11.39 14.96
C GLN A 69 7.38 10.92 16.39
N GLN A 70 7.92 11.62 17.40
CA GLN A 70 7.60 11.36 18.81
C GLN A 70 6.11 11.58 19.11
N ALA A 71 5.51 12.67 18.61
CA ALA A 71 4.08 12.92 18.80
C ALA A 71 3.18 11.84 18.17
N VAL A 72 3.58 11.30 17.01
CA VAL A 72 2.86 10.17 16.36
C VAL A 72 3.00 8.91 17.19
N GLN A 73 4.20 8.62 17.71
CA GLN A 73 4.43 7.47 18.60
C GLN A 73 3.60 7.59 19.87
N GLU A 74 3.64 8.73 20.56
CA GLU A 74 2.86 9.00 21.77
C GLU A 74 1.37 8.76 21.55
N LYS A 75 0.83 9.28 20.43
CA LYS A 75 -0.58 9.11 20.08
C LYS A 75 -0.95 7.63 19.82
N ASN A 76 -0.04 6.87 19.23
CA ASN A 76 -0.25 5.44 18.97
C ASN A 76 -0.04 4.57 20.22
N THR A 77 0.76 5.03 21.18
CA THR A 77 1.05 4.30 22.42
C THR A 77 0.02 4.48 23.52
N VAL A 78 -0.97 5.38 23.38
CA VAL A 78 -2.06 5.48 24.35
C VAL A 78 -2.86 4.17 24.27
N PRO A 79 -2.78 3.28 25.28
CA PRO A 79 -3.48 2.01 25.26
C PRO A 79 -4.98 2.29 25.32
N ALA A 80 -5.77 1.46 24.63
CA ALA A 80 -7.23 1.55 24.58
C ALA A 80 -7.93 1.25 25.94
N ASP A 81 -7.18 1.16 27.03
CA ASP A 81 -7.65 0.77 28.36
C ASP A 81 -7.85 2.00 29.25
N GLU A 82 -8.86 2.80 28.93
CA GLU A 82 -9.65 3.56 29.90
C GLU A 82 -11.00 3.85 29.20
N PRO A 83 -12.03 2.99 29.36
CA PRO A 83 -13.39 3.34 28.98
C PRO A 83 -13.89 4.43 29.93
N ASP A 84 -13.48 5.67 29.66
CA ASP A 84 -13.89 6.82 30.45
C ASP A 84 -15.39 7.05 30.25
N ALA A 85 -16.16 6.77 31.30
CA ALA A 85 -17.61 6.75 31.36
C ALA A 85 -18.25 8.16 31.30
N SER A 86 -17.59 9.14 30.68
CA SER A 86 -18.02 10.54 30.74
C SER A 86 -17.79 11.28 29.42
N SER A 87 -18.53 10.90 28.38
CA SER A 87 -18.90 11.83 27.31
C SER A 87 -20.15 11.39 26.56
N ALA A 88 -21.27 11.43 27.29
CA ALA A 88 -22.57 11.67 26.66
C ALA A 88 -22.71 13.19 26.39
N VAL A 89 -22.11 13.67 25.29
CA VAL A 89 -22.46 14.98 24.74
C VAL A 89 -23.37 14.76 23.53
N VAL A 90 -24.63 15.03 23.80
CA VAL A 90 -25.77 15.12 22.91
C VAL A 90 -25.45 15.99 21.69
N VAL A 91 -25.50 15.42 20.49
CA VAL A 91 -25.81 16.15 19.26
C VAL A 91 -27.05 15.54 18.65
N ARG A 92 -28.18 16.19 18.92
CA ARG A 92 -29.48 15.96 18.28
C ARG A 92 -29.43 16.49 16.85
N HIS A 93 -29.89 15.71 15.87
CA HIS A 93 -30.83 16.19 14.85
C HIS A 93 -31.38 15.04 13.99
N GLY A 94 -32.69 15.05 13.79
CA GLY A 94 -33.32 14.57 12.55
C GLY A 94 -34.01 13.21 12.61
N THR A 95 -35.23 13.18 13.16
CA THR A 95 -36.21 12.10 13.04
C THR A 95 -36.72 11.94 11.61
N ALA A 96 -36.72 10.71 11.09
CA ALA A 96 -37.64 10.28 10.03
C ALA A 96 -38.04 8.82 10.29
N GLU A 97 -39.24 8.72 10.83
CA GLU A 97 -40.03 7.55 11.18
C GLU A 97 -40.56 6.88 9.91
N VAL A 98 -40.20 5.62 9.65
CA VAL A 98 -40.88 4.78 8.66
C VAL A 98 -41.01 3.35 9.19
N VAL A 99 -42.19 3.09 9.75
CA VAL A 99 -43.04 1.91 9.60
C VAL A 99 -42.40 0.70 8.90
N ARG A 100 -42.28 -0.43 9.62
CA ARG A 100 -42.33 -1.75 8.98
C ARG A 100 -43.18 -2.74 9.77
N GLN A 101 -44.21 -3.19 9.05
CA GLN A 101 -45.20 -4.19 9.41
C GLN A 101 -44.61 -5.60 9.54
N THR A 102 -45.17 -6.28 10.52
CA THR A 102 -45.26 -7.73 10.76
C THR A 102 -45.89 -8.47 9.58
N ILE A 103 -45.25 -9.50 9.01
CA ILE A 103 -45.93 -10.65 8.39
C ILE A 103 -45.06 -11.92 8.52
N GLY A 104 -45.65 -12.97 9.09
CA GLY A 104 -45.61 -14.33 8.54
C GLY A 104 -44.41 -15.22 8.90
N GLY A 105 -44.59 -16.06 9.91
CA GLY A 105 -43.80 -17.29 10.05
C GLY A 105 -44.13 -18.34 9.00
N MET A 106 -43.18 -19.21 8.70
CA MET A 106 -43.40 -20.57 8.19
C MET A 106 -42.30 -21.50 8.70
N SER A 107 -42.76 -22.70 9.08
CA SER A 107 -42.05 -23.79 9.74
C SER A 107 -41.26 -24.71 8.80
N LEU A 108 -40.18 -25.28 9.38
CA LEU A 108 -39.64 -26.66 9.25
C LEU A 108 -39.10 -27.12 7.85
N PRO A 109 -38.22 -28.17 7.75
CA PRO A 109 -38.05 -29.27 8.68
C PRO A 109 -36.61 -29.69 9.06
N LYS A 110 -36.62 -30.42 10.18
CA LYS A 110 -35.58 -31.18 10.88
C LYS A 110 -35.28 -32.46 10.10
N MET A 111 -34.02 -32.69 9.70
CA MET A 111 -33.56 -34.02 9.27
C MET A 111 -32.38 -34.48 10.11
N ARG A 112 -32.62 -35.62 10.75
CA ARG A 112 -31.75 -36.43 11.59
C ARG A 112 -31.23 -37.54 10.68
N GLY A 113 -29.91 -37.66 10.53
CA GLY A 113 -29.28 -38.67 9.69
C GLY A 113 -28.02 -39.22 10.36
N THR A 114 -28.15 -40.43 10.87
CA THR A 114 -27.11 -41.30 11.43
C THR A 114 -26.12 -41.78 10.37
N ARG A 115 -24.81 -41.70 10.61
CA ARG A 115 -23.78 -42.56 9.95
C ARG A 115 -22.43 -42.38 10.66
N ARG A 116 -22.03 -43.32 11.53
CA ARG A 116 -21.29 -44.58 11.27
C ARG A 116 -19.82 -44.39 11.64
N GLU A 117 -19.46 -45.08 12.71
CA GLU A 117 -18.12 -45.35 13.20
C GLU A 117 -17.23 -45.99 12.13
N GLU A 118 -15.95 -45.59 12.19
CA GLU A 118 -14.78 -46.47 12.23
C GLU A 118 -14.48 -47.34 11.00
N SER A 119 -13.38 -47.00 10.32
CA SER A 119 -12.37 -47.95 9.82
C SER A 119 -11.16 -47.17 9.31
N THR A 120 -10.11 -47.16 10.12
CA THR A 120 -8.73 -47.00 9.69
C THR A 120 -8.37 -48.13 8.74
N PRO A 121 -7.66 -47.84 7.64
CA PRO A 121 -6.50 -48.66 7.35
C PRO A 121 -5.26 -47.79 7.14
N SER A 122 -4.22 -48.23 7.84
CA SER A 122 -2.82 -47.93 7.63
C SER A 122 -2.48 -47.83 6.14
N ALA A 123 -2.00 -46.68 5.70
CA ALA A 123 -1.37 -46.51 4.39
C ALA A 123 0.08 -46.09 4.64
N GLU A 124 1.01 -46.96 4.24
CA GLU A 124 2.45 -46.68 4.19
C GLU A 124 2.72 -45.41 3.37
N PRO A 125 3.64 -44.54 3.83
CA PRO A 125 4.00 -43.33 3.09
C PRO A 125 4.81 -43.67 1.82
N PRO A 126 4.51 -43.05 0.66
CA PRO A 126 5.28 -43.23 -0.56
C PRO A 126 6.67 -42.56 -0.45
N PRO A 127 7.71 -43.09 -1.12
CA PRO A 127 9.03 -42.49 -1.13
C PRO A 127 9.07 -41.28 -2.08
N GLY A 128 8.69 -40.12 -1.56
CA GLY A 128 8.73 -38.84 -2.28
C GLY A 128 9.75 -37.87 -1.66
N GLY A 129 10.96 -37.83 -2.21
CA GLY A 129 12.08 -36.98 -1.73
C GLY A 129 11.85 -35.46 -1.78
N LEU A 130 10.69 -34.98 -2.26
CA LEU A 130 10.31 -33.56 -2.25
C LEU A 130 9.72 -33.12 -0.89
N ASP A 131 9.00 -34.02 -0.21
CA ASP A 131 8.35 -33.71 1.07
C ASP A 131 9.36 -33.55 2.21
N VAL A 132 10.46 -34.30 2.15
CA VAL A 132 11.56 -34.17 3.11
C VAL A 132 12.22 -32.79 2.99
N HIS A 133 12.38 -32.26 1.77
CA HIS A 133 12.98 -30.95 1.58
C HIS A 133 12.07 -29.82 2.09
N MET A 134 10.76 -29.88 1.81
CA MET A 134 9.81 -28.92 2.38
C MET A 134 9.73 -29.04 3.91
N ALA A 135 9.68 -30.25 4.46
CA ALA A 135 9.69 -30.46 5.91
C ALA A 135 10.98 -29.90 6.54
N THR A 136 12.12 -30.07 5.88
CA THR A 136 13.42 -29.53 6.35
C THR A 136 13.43 -28.00 6.32
N LEU A 137 12.87 -27.37 5.27
CA LEU A 137 12.76 -25.91 5.18
C LEU A 137 11.82 -25.33 6.24
N ILE A 138 10.69 -25.98 6.50
CA ILE A 138 9.75 -25.59 7.57
C ILE A 138 10.44 -25.73 8.94
N GLN A 139 11.17 -26.82 9.17
CA GLN A 139 11.86 -27.06 10.44
C GLN A 139 13.03 -26.08 10.66
N GLN A 140 13.76 -25.70 9.60
CA GLN A 140 14.76 -24.62 9.64
C GLN A 140 14.14 -23.25 9.92
N ALA A 141 13.01 -22.92 9.29
CA ALA A 141 12.30 -21.67 9.53
C ALA A 141 11.82 -21.58 10.99
N MET A 142 11.23 -22.65 11.52
CA MET A 142 10.79 -22.70 12.92
C MET A 142 11.97 -22.65 13.92
N ALA A 143 13.10 -23.31 13.62
CA ALA A 143 14.30 -23.23 14.45
C ALA A 143 14.91 -21.81 14.48
N SER A 144 14.80 -21.06 13.37
CA SER A 144 15.26 -19.67 13.29
C SER A 144 14.32 -18.66 13.97
N ALA A 145 13.03 -18.99 14.11
CA ALA A 145 12.03 -18.14 14.74
C ALA A 145 12.12 -18.12 16.28
N GLY A 146 12.89 -19.02 16.88
CA GLY A 146 12.92 -19.28 18.34
C GLY A 146 13.59 -18.23 19.23
N ARG A 147 13.97 -17.02 18.76
CA ARG A 147 14.65 -16.03 19.63
C ARG A 147 14.16 -14.59 19.61
N THR A 148 13.21 -14.21 18.77
CA THR A 148 12.61 -12.87 18.82
C THR A 148 11.23 -12.90 18.19
N SER A 149 10.25 -13.51 18.87
CA SER A 149 8.84 -13.22 18.58
C SER A 149 8.51 -11.83 19.14
N VAL A 150 9.02 -10.80 18.47
CA VAL A 150 8.33 -9.51 18.53
C VAL A 150 6.96 -9.80 17.94
N PRO A 151 5.85 -9.47 18.62
CA PRO A 151 4.55 -9.51 18.00
C PRO A 151 4.56 -8.43 16.92
N VAL A 152 5.04 -8.78 15.73
CA VAL A 152 4.83 -7.96 14.55
C VAL A 152 3.34 -8.11 14.30
N HIS A 153 2.56 -7.17 14.82
CA HIS A 153 1.17 -6.98 14.45
C HIS A 153 1.18 -6.48 13.00
N VAL A 154 1.60 -7.34 12.08
CA VAL A 154 1.47 -7.10 10.65
C VAL A 154 -0.01 -7.12 10.42
N ASP A 155 -0.55 -6.00 9.97
CA ASP A 155 -1.91 -5.95 9.45
C ASP A 155 -2.11 -7.16 8.51
N PRO A 156 -3.09 -8.05 8.78
CA PRO A 156 -3.27 -9.27 8.01
C PRO A 156 -3.41 -9.00 6.51
N ILE A 157 -3.92 -7.83 6.12
CA ILE A 157 -4.02 -7.40 4.73
C ILE A 157 -2.63 -7.17 4.13
N THR A 158 -1.73 -6.51 4.85
CA THR A 158 -0.35 -6.29 4.40
C THR A 158 0.39 -7.62 4.26
N GLY A 159 0.19 -8.54 5.19
CA GLY A 159 0.70 -9.91 5.10
C GLY A 159 0.21 -10.62 3.83
N ALA A 160 -1.09 -10.61 3.58
CA ALA A 160 -1.69 -11.24 2.41
C ALA A 160 -1.20 -10.61 1.08
N LEU A 161 -1.15 -9.27 1.00
CA LEU A 161 -0.65 -8.55 -0.17
C LEU A 161 0.83 -8.87 -0.46
N SER A 162 1.63 -9.10 0.59
CA SER A 162 3.03 -9.49 0.44
C SER A 162 3.21 -10.83 -0.26
N LEU A 163 2.25 -11.74 -0.10
CA LEU A 163 2.23 -13.07 -0.68
C LEU A 163 1.70 -13.11 -2.12
N CYS A 164 1.10 -12.03 -2.62
CA CYS A 164 0.64 -11.97 -4.02
C CYS A 164 1.83 -12.06 -4.99
N THR A 165 1.82 -13.09 -5.84
CA THR A 165 2.87 -13.32 -6.86
C THR A 165 2.37 -13.08 -8.27
N VAL A 166 1.06 -13.20 -8.49
CA VAL A 166 0.40 -13.05 -9.79
C VAL A 166 -0.75 -12.03 -9.66
N PRO A 167 -1.10 -11.27 -10.72
CA PRO A 167 -2.26 -10.38 -10.74
C PRO A 167 -3.55 -10.94 -10.15
N LYS A 168 -3.81 -12.22 -10.42
CA LYS A 168 -5.00 -12.93 -9.95
C LYS A 168 -5.11 -12.92 -8.43
N ASP A 169 -4.00 -13.13 -7.70
CA ASP A 169 -3.96 -13.14 -6.24
C ASP A 169 -4.44 -11.79 -5.68
N LEU A 170 -4.00 -10.69 -6.29
CA LEU A 170 -4.39 -9.34 -5.88
C LEU A 170 -5.88 -9.08 -6.15
N MET A 171 -6.41 -9.59 -7.27
CA MET A 171 -7.83 -9.49 -7.59
C MET A 171 -8.70 -10.34 -6.67
N GLU A 172 -8.24 -11.51 -6.24
CA GLU A 172 -8.92 -12.33 -5.23
C GLU A 172 -8.99 -11.61 -3.88
N LEU A 173 -7.91 -10.97 -3.44
CA LEU A 173 -7.93 -10.14 -2.24
C LEU A 173 -8.86 -8.93 -2.39
N LEU A 174 -8.90 -8.28 -3.56
CA LEU A 174 -9.80 -7.16 -3.81
C LEU A 174 -11.28 -7.60 -3.72
N ARG A 175 -11.62 -8.77 -4.28
CA ARG A 175 -12.96 -9.37 -4.19
C ARG A 175 -13.32 -9.71 -2.74
N ALA A 176 -12.39 -10.28 -1.98
CA ALA A 176 -12.59 -10.60 -0.56
C ALA A 176 -12.81 -9.33 0.28
N LEU A 177 -12.00 -8.29 0.07
CA LEU A 177 -12.15 -6.99 0.71
C LEU A 177 -13.53 -6.38 0.40
N TRP A 178 -13.95 -6.44 -0.87
CA TRP A 178 -15.25 -5.93 -1.26
C TRP A 178 -16.40 -6.70 -0.60
N LEU A 179 -16.33 -8.02 -0.55
CA LEU A 179 -17.33 -8.86 0.10
C LEU A 179 -17.45 -8.54 1.60
N GLN A 180 -16.33 -8.29 2.27
CA GLN A 180 -16.28 -7.89 3.69
C GLN A 180 -16.84 -6.49 3.95
N SER A 181 -16.76 -5.58 2.99
CA SER A 181 -17.27 -4.22 3.14
C SER A 181 -18.80 -4.11 3.13
N GLU A 182 -19.51 -5.19 2.74
CA GLU A 182 -20.97 -5.24 2.56
C GLU A 182 -21.53 -4.16 1.60
N VAL A 183 -20.67 -3.52 0.80
CA VAL A 183 -21.06 -2.44 -0.11
C VAL A 183 -21.66 -3.01 -1.39
N GLY A 184 -22.96 -2.79 -1.60
CA GLY A 184 -23.62 -3.13 -2.87
C GLY A 184 -23.04 -2.37 -4.07
N LEU A 185 -23.16 -2.94 -5.27
CA LEU A 185 -22.54 -2.40 -6.49
C LEU A 185 -22.99 -0.96 -6.85
N ARG A 186 -24.23 -0.57 -6.52
CA ARG A 186 -24.74 0.80 -6.70
C ARG A 186 -24.09 1.80 -5.74
N GLU A 187 -23.97 1.39 -4.47
CA GLU A 187 -23.32 2.21 -3.45
C GLU A 187 -21.83 2.38 -3.76
N MET A 188 -21.17 1.32 -4.27
CA MET A 188 -19.79 1.37 -4.73
C MET A 188 -19.60 2.41 -5.85
N GLU A 189 -20.45 2.40 -6.87
CA GLU A 189 -20.44 3.42 -7.93
C GLU A 189 -20.55 4.84 -7.35
N GLN A 190 -21.48 5.05 -6.40
CA GLN A 190 -21.66 6.35 -5.75
C GLN A 190 -20.45 6.78 -4.92
N ARG A 191 -19.79 5.85 -4.23
CA ARG A 191 -18.58 6.13 -3.42
C ARG A 191 -17.37 6.42 -4.30
N VAL A 192 -17.18 5.67 -5.38
CA VAL A 192 -16.08 5.87 -6.34
C VAL A 192 -16.16 7.25 -7.00
N ARG A 193 -17.38 7.78 -7.24
CA ARG A 193 -17.57 9.16 -7.72
C ARG A 193 -17.02 10.23 -6.78
N ARG A 194 -16.90 9.97 -5.47
CA ARG A 194 -16.28 10.91 -4.52
C ARG A 194 -14.77 11.07 -4.74
N TYR A 195 -14.16 10.13 -5.46
CA TYR A 195 -12.76 10.15 -5.88
C TYR A 195 -12.58 10.68 -7.31
N ASP A 196 -13.55 11.46 -7.81
CA ASP A 196 -13.54 12.08 -9.16
C ASP A 196 -13.43 11.06 -10.30
N LEU A 197 -14.01 9.87 -10.10
CA LEU A 197 -13.96 8.78 -11.07
C LEU A 197 -15.37 8.28 -11.40
N ALA A 198 -15.78 8.44 -12.65
CA ALA A 198 -17.06 7.96 -13.14
C ALA A 198 -16.90 6.56 -13.75
N ILE A 199 -17.10 5.51 -12.94
CA ILE A 199 -17.10 4.13 -13.41
C ILE A 199 -18.55 3.62 -13.44
N SER A 200 -18.99 3.08 -14.58
CA SER A 200 -20.31 2.47 -14.69
C SER A 200 -20.39 1.15 -13.91
N ARG A 201 -21.60 0.78 -13.50
CA ARG A 201 -21.90 -0.51 -12.85
C ARG A 201 -21.36 -1.73 -13.61
N SER A 202 -21.52 -1.75 -14.94
CA SER A 202 -21.05 -2.84 -15.79
C SER A 202 -19.53 -2.87 -15.89
N SER A 203 -18.87 -1.72 -15.92
CA SER A 203 -17.41 -1.62 -15.87
C SER A 203 -16.84 -2.11 -14.55
N LEU A 204 -17.44 -1.75 -13.40
CA LEU A 204 -17.03 -2.29 -12.09
C LEU A 204 -17.15 -3.81 -12.06
N HIS A 205 -18.27 -4.35 -12.51
CA HIS A 205 -18.48 -5.80 -12.56
C HIS A 205 -17.47 -6.50 -13.49
N LYS A 206 -17.14 -5.88 -14.62
CA LYS A 206 -16.13 -6.38 -15.56
C LYS A 206 -14.74 -6.40 -14.92
N ILE A 207 -14.31 -5.27 -14.37
CA ILE A 207 -13.02 -5.14 -13.68
C ILE A 207 -12.89 -6.19 -12.56
N LEU A 208 -13.95 -6.36 -11.77
CA LEU A 208 -13.91 -7.27 -10.63
C LEU A 208 -13.92 -8.73 -11.06
N ASN A 209 -14.47 -9.10 -12.21
CA ASN A 209 -14.43 -10.49 -12.71
C ASN A 209 -13.22 -10.80 -13.59
N GLU A 210 -12.50 -9.79 -14.05
CA GLU A 210 -11.25 -9.98 -14.77
C GLU A 210 -10.10 -10.30 -13.81
N ASP A 211 -9.14 -11.07 -14.29
CA ASP A 211 -7.92 -11.42 -13.55
C ASP A 211 -6.75 -10.47 -13.90
N GLN A 212 -7.04 -9.36 -14.59
CA GLN A 212 -6.05 -8.34 -14.94
C GLN A 212 -5.96 -7.23 -13.89
N LEU A 213 -4.76 -6.64 -13.76
CA LEU A 213 -4.54 -5.54 -12.83
C LEU A 213 -5.33 -4.29 -13.26
N PRO A 214 -6.23 -3.76 -12.43
CA PRO A 214 -6.94 -2.53 -12.73
C PRO A 214 -5.96 -1.35 -12.79
N PRO A 215 -6.30 -0.25 -13.48
CA PRO A 215 -5.51 0.98 -13.44
C PRO A 215 -5.33 1.51 -12.00
N VAL A 216 -4.20 2.16 -11.72
CA VAL A 216 -3.85 2.67 -10.36
C VAL A 216 -4.99 3.49 -9.75
N LYS A 217 -5.51 4.47 -10.50
CA LYS A 217 -6.60 5.34 -10.03
C LYS A 217 -7.89 4.57 -9.72
N VAL A 218 -8.19 3.55 -10.52
CA VAL A 218 -9.37 2.70 -10.34
C VAL A 218 -9.23 1.86 -9.09
N LEU A 219 -8.07 1.22 -8.89
CA LEU A 219 -7.82 0.41 -7.70
C LEU A 219 -7.90 1.25 -6.43
N ALA A 220 -7.24 2.41 -6.40
CA ALA A 220 -7.26 3.32 -5.25
C ALA A 220 -8.68 3.77 -4.91
N ALA A 221 -9.49 4.12 -5.92
CA ALA A 221 -10.88 4.53 -5.70
C ALA A 221 -11.77 3.39 -5.18
N ILE A 222 -11.59 2.16 -5.68
CA ILE A 222 -12.34 0.98 -5.19
C ILE A 222 -11.94 0.66 -3.75
N VAL A 223 -10.65 0.56 -3.46
CA VAL A 223 -10.14 0.24 -2.11
C VAL A 223 -10.54 1.33 -1.11
N GLY A 224 -10.44 2.60 -1.49
CA GLY A 224 -10.91 3.72 -0.67
C GLY A 224 -12.44 3.75 -0.49
N ALA A 225 -13.22 3.29 -1.48
CA ALA A 225 -14.67 3.17 -1.36
C ALA A 225 -15.11 2.01 -0.44
N CYS A 226 -14.26 0.97 -0.29
CA CYS A 226 -14.40 -0.08 0.72
C CYS A 226 -14.10 0.40 2.15
N GLY A 227 -13.65 1.64 2.34
CA GLY A 227 -13.37 2.22 3.67
C GLY A 227 -11.96 1.93 4.19
N VAL A 228 -11.07 1.42 3.35
CA VAL A 228 -9.65 1.21 3.69
C VAL A 228 -8.95 2.57 3.85
N PRO A 229 -8.16 2.78 4.92
CA PRO A 229 -7.48 4.05 5.15
C PRO A 229 -6.34 4.30 4.14
N GLN A 230 -5.96 5.56 3.96
CA GLN A 230 -5.05 5.98 2.89
C GLN A 230 -3.66 5.32 2.95
N ASP A 231 -3.13 5.12 4.16
CA ASP A 231 -1.87 4.41 4.39
C ASP A 231 -1.91 2.98 3.88
N GLN A 232 -3.03 2.27 4.06
CA GLN A 232 -3.23 0.94 3.49
C GLN A 232 -3.43 1.01 1.97
N ILE A 233 -4.14 2.02 1.43
CA ILE A 233 -4.29 2.20 -0.03
C ILE A 233 -2.91 2.27 -0.71
N ASP A 234 -1.96 2.97 -0.10
CA ASP A 234 -0.60 3.09 -0.64
C ASP A 234 0.12 1.72 -0.68
N VAL A 235 -0.13 0.85 0.31
CA VAL A 235 0.37 -0.55 0.32
C VAL A 235 -0.24 -1.35 -0.84
N TRP A 236 -1.56 -1.22 -1.09
CA TRP A 236 -2.20 -1.83 -2.25
C TRP A 236 -1.57 -1.36 -3.57
N MET A 237 -1.29 -0.06 -3.69
CA MET A 237 -0.64 0.51 -4.90
C MET A 237 0.78 -0.01 -5.08
N TYR A 238 1.55 -0.12 -3.99
CA TYR A 238 2.90 -0.69 -4.00
C TYR A 238 2.89 -2.13 -4.53
N HIS A 239 2.00 -2.98 -4.01
CA HIS A 239 1.94 -4.39 -4.45
C HIS A 239 1.46 -4.53 -5.90
N ARG A 240 0.51 -3.69 -6.34
CA ARG A 240 0.13 -3.60 -7.76
C ARG A 240 1.33 -3.28 -8.65
N ALA A 241 2.11 -2.24 -8.30
CA ALA A 241 3.30 -1.85 -9.05
C ALA A 241 4.37 -2.96 -9.07
N ARG A 242 4.55 -3.66 -7.95
CA ARG A 242 5.45 -4.83 -7.86
C ARG A 242 5.05 -5.92 -8.86
N LEU A 243 3.76 -6.24 -8.97
CA LEU A 243 3.25 -7.24 -9.91
C LEU A 243 3.39 -6.78 -11.37
N GLU A 244 3.10 -5.51 -11.67
CA GLU A 244 3.28 -4.95 -13.02
C GLU A 244 4.75 -5.01 -13.46
N ILE A 245 5.69 -4.69 -12.56
CA ILE A 245 7.14 -4.83 -12.84
C ILE A 245 7.50 -6.30 -13.09
N ALA A 246 6.94 -7.23 -12.31
CA ALA A 246 7.18 -8.66 -12.51
C ALA A 246 6.66 -9.12 -13.89
N GLU A 247 5.45 -8.72 -14.30
CA GLU A 247 4.91 -9.04 -15.63
C GLU A 247 5.78 -8.49 -16.76
N VAL A 248 6.21 -7.23 -16.68
CA VAL A 248 7.11 -6.63 -17.69
C VAL A 248 8.43 -7.39 -17.77
N ARG A 249 8.98 -7.84 -16.63
CA ARG A 249 10.19 -8.67 -16.61
C ARG A 249 9.95 -10.03 -17.25
N HIS A 250 8.83 -10.70 -16.95
CA HIS A 250 8.47 -11.97 -17.57
C HIS A 250 8.30 -11.84 -19.08
N MET A 251 7.62 -10.80 -19.56
CA MET A 251 7.45 -10.54 -21.01
C MET A 251 8.79 -10.30 -21.72
N ARG A 252 9.73 -9.60 -21.10
CA ARG A 252 11.08 -9.41 -21.67
C ARG A 252 11.82 -10.73 -21.76
N THR A 253 11.81 -11.53 -20.69
CA THR A 253 12.49 -12.83 -20.66
C THR A 253 11.91 -13.80 -21.71
N THR A 254 10.59 -13.85 -21.88
CA THR A 254 9.95 -14.72 -22.89
C THR A 254 10.20 -14.23 -24.31
N ALA A 255 10.23 -12.91 -24.54
CA ALA A 255 10.58 -12.34 -25.84
C ALA A 255 12.04 -12.65 -26.23
N THR A 256 12.98 -12.51 -25.29
CA THR A 256 14.38 -12.89 -25.51
C THR A 256 14.54 -14.38 -25.77
N ALA A 257 13.88 -15.24 -24.99
CA ALA A 257 13.91 -16.70 -25.21
C ALA A 257 13.36 -17.10 -26.58
N LYS A 258 12.24 -16.48 -27.00
CA LYS A 258 11.64 -16.72 -28.33
C LYS A 258 12.53 -16.20 -29.47
N SER A 259 13.23 -15.07 -29.27
CA SER A 259 14.20 -14.55 -30.23
C SER A 259 15.40 -15.50 -30.39
N ILE A 260 15.94 -16.04 -29.29
CA ILE A 260 17.03 -17.03 -29.35
C ILE A 260 16.56 -18.32 -30.05
N ALA A 261 15.36 -18.82 -29.72
CA ALA A 261 14.81 -20.05 -30.31
C ALA A 261 14.48 -19.91 -31.82
N SER A 262 14.13 -18.71 -32.29
CA SER A 262 13.87 -18.44 -33.72
C SER A 262 15.15 -18.29 -34.55
N HIS A 263 16.29 -17.97 -33.92
CA HIS A 263 17.60 -17.93 -34.58
C HIS A 263 18.33 -19.29 -34.58
N SER A 264 17.84 -20.29 -33.84
CA SER A 264 18.47 -21.63 -33.76
C SER A 264 18.01 -22.64 -34.81
N HIS A 265 17.44 -22.20 -35.95
CA HIS A 265 17.17 -23.09 -37.08
C HIS A 265 18.27 -22.97 -38.14
N THR A 266 19.38 -23.70 -37.96
CA THR A 266 20.14 -24.42 -39.01
C THR A 266 21.37 -25.14 -38.44
N GLY A 267 21.40 -26.46 -38.60
CA GLY A 267 22.63 -27.25 -38.82
C GLY A 267 23.54 -27.54 -37.62
N PRO A 268 24.30 -28.66 -37.67
CA PRO A 268 25.11 -29.12 -36.55
C PRO A 268 26.35 -28.23 -36.35
N LEU A 269 26.58 -27.89 -35.08
CA LEU A 269 27.85 -27.51 -34.44
C LEU A 269 28.88 -26.80 -35.32
N THR A 270 28.83 -25.47 -35.33
CA THR A 270 30.01 -24.65 -35.65
C THR A 270 30.40 -23.78 -34.45
N ARG A 271 31.44 -24.26 -33.76
CA ARG A 271 32.57 -23.53 -33.17
C ARG A 271 32.30 -22.05 -32.81
N ILE A 272 32.16 -21.78 -31.52
CA ILE A 272 32.24 -20.43 -30.94
C ILE A 272 33.62 -19.85 -31.28
N SER A 273 33.64 -18.92 -32.23
CA SER A 273 34.77 -18.06 -32.53
C SER A 273 34.69 -16.82 -31.64
N TYR A 274 35.62 -16.68 -30.70
CA TYR A 274 35.84 -15.43 -29.99
C TYR A 274 36.51 -14.44 -30.95
N GLY A 275 35.72 -13.57 -31.57
CA GLY A 275 36.22 -12.42 -32.34
C GLY A 275 36.33 -11.19 -31.44
N PRO A 276 37.52 -10.58 -31.27
CA PRO A 276 37.65 -9.32 -30.55
C PRO A 276 37.25 -8.16 -31.47
N GLY A 277 36.54 -7.18 -30.93
CA GLY A 277 36.47 -5.86 -31.56
C GLY A 277 35.07 -5.34 -31.87
N ARG A 278 34.30 -4.98 -30.84
CA ARG A 278 33.27 -3.91 -30.92
C ARG A 278 33.15 -3.08 -29.62
N SER A 279 34.20 -3.03 -28.81
CA SER A 279 34.18 -2.31 -27.52
C SER A 279 34.83 -0.92 -27.54
N LEU A 280 35.29 -0.42 -28.71
CA LEU A 280 36.07 0.83 -28.79
C LEU A 280 35.33 2.01 -29.44
N GLN A 281 34.14 1.82 -30.03
CA GLN A 281 33.40 2.94 -30.63
C GLN A 281 32.45 3.66 -29.67
N ILE A 282 32.05 3.05 -28.56
CA ILE A 282 31.18 3.73 -27.58
C ILE A 282 32.01 4.62 -26.63
N LEU A 283 33.29 4.30 -26.39
CA LEU A 283 34.15 5.11 -25.53
C LEU A 283 34.65 6.41 -26.20
N MET A 284 34.76 6.45 -27.53
CA MET A 284 35.19 7.65 -28.26
C MET A 284 34.08 8.70 -28.40
N ALA A 285 32.80 8.32 -28.33
CA ALA A 285 31.69 9.26 -28.37
C ALA A 285 31.48 10.01 -27.02
N ALA A 286 31.84 9.37 -25.90
CA ALA A 286 31.72 9.98 -24.58
C ALA A 286 32.84 11.02 -24.29
N CYS A 287 34.05 10.85 -24.84
CA CYS A 287 35.14 11.81 -24.62
C CYS A 287 34.95 13.16 -25.35
N SER A 288 34.30 13.20 -26.52
CA SER A 288 34.08 14.47 -27.23
C SER A 288 33.07 15.39 -26.53
N LEU A 289 32.15 14.83 -25.74
CA LEU A 289 31.16 15.62 -24.99
C LEU A 289 31.77 16.26 -23.73
N ILE A 290 32.74 15.61 -23.10
CA ILE A 290 33.44 16.13 -21.91
C ILE A 290 34.42 17.25 -22.31
N ALA A 291 35.08 17.15 -23.47
CA ALA A 291 35.98 18.20 -23.97
C ALA A 291 35.26 19.52 -24.32
N ALA A 292 33.97 19.47 -24.71
CA ALA A 292 33.20 20.66 -25.06
C ALA A 292 32.63 21.42 -23.84
N LEU A 293 32.50 20.78 -22.68
CA LEU A 293 31.92 21.39 -21.47
C LEU A 293 32.97 22.07 -20.57
N LEU A 294 34.25 21.72 -20.70
CA LEU A 294 35.33 22.29 -19.88
C LEU A 294 35.49 23.82 -20.00
N PRO A 295 35.44 24.45 -21.18
CA PRO A 295 35.64 25.91 -21.29
C PRO A 295 34.44 26.73 -20.78
N LEU A 296 33.26 26.11 -20.63
CA LEU A 296 32.06 26.79 -20.10
C LEU A 296 32.11 26.93 -18.57
N LEU A 297 32.77 25.99 -17.88
CA LEU A 297 32.93 25.97 -16.43
C LEU A 297 34.07 26.86 -15.91
N MET A 298 35.00 27.29 -16.76
CA MET A 298 36.07 28.23 -16.36
C MET A 298 35.73 29.71 -16.57
N ARG A 299 34.49 30.03 -16.98
CA ARG A 299 34.00 31.41 -17.17
C ARG A 299 32.91 31.84 -16.17
N LEU A 300 32.63 31.01 -15.17
CA LEU A 300 31.79 31.30 -14.00
C LEU A 300 32.72 31.45 -12.79
#